data_AF-A0A5B7ADH5-F1
#
_entry.id   AF-A0A5B7ADH5-F1
#
_cell.length_a   1.000
_cell.length_b   1.000
_cell.length_c   1.000
_cell.angle_alpha   90.00
_cell.angle_beta   90.00
_cell.angle_gamma   90.00
#
_symmetry.space_group_name_H-M   'P 1'
#
loop_
_entity.id
_entity.type
_entity.pdbx_description
1 polymer ?
#
loop_
_entity_poly.entity_id
_entity_poly.type
_entity_poly.pdbx_seq_one_letter_code
_entity_poly.pdbx_strand_id
1 'polypeptide(L)'
;IDGVDDVNQKDRLVEEGDWFGPGSRIIITSRDKQLLSQCVDVYEVKLLRYDEALELFSGKAFKSNRPKKGYEELSYRVIHYAGYLPLALKVIGCSLFGK
;
A
#
# COMPACT_ATOMS: atom_id res chain seq x y z
N ILE A 1 9.99 -10.86 -1.10
CA ILE A 1 10.27 -10.99 0.34
C ILE A 1 9.67 -9.80 1.03
N ASP A 2 8.85 -10.07 2.04
CA ASP A 2 7.96 -9.07 2.61
C ASP A 2 8.47 -8.56 3.95
N GLY A 3 8.39 -7.24 4.16
CA GLY A 3 8.57 -6.61 5.47
C GLY A 3 9.99 -6.70 6.06
N VAL A 4 11.04 -6.68 5.23
CA VAL A 4 12.43 -6.77 5.71
C VAL A 4 12.77 -5.57 6.61
N ASP A 5 13.21 -5.84 7.83
CA ASP A 5 13.58 -4.84 8.83
C ASP A 5 14.97 -5.06 9.46
N ASP A 6 15.70 -6.10 9.04
CA ASP A 6 17.08 -6.40 9.43
C ASP A 6 17.99 -6.54 8.19
N VAL A 7 19.16 -5.93 8.25
CA VAL A 7 20.24 -6.05 7.24
C VAL A 7 20.65 -7.50 7.04
N ASN A 8 20.71 -8.31 8.10
CA ASN A 8 21.10 -9.72 8.01
C ASN A 8 20.12 -10.53 7.15
N GLN A 9 18.82 -10.22 7.24
CA GLN A 9 17.81 -10.89 6.40
C GLN A 9 18.00 -10.55 4.93
N LYS A 10 18.44 -9.32 4.63
CA LYS A 10 18.75 -8.89 3.27
C LYS A 10 20.04 -9.55 2.75
N ASP A 11 21.10 -9.53 3.53
CA ASP A 11 22.43 -9.98 3.09
C ASP A 11 22.43 -11.47 2.77
N ARG A 12 21.69 -12.28 3.54
CA ARG A 12 21.46 -13.70 3.20
C ARG A 12 20.89 -13.92 1.80
N LEU A 13 20.07 -13.00 1.30
CA LEU A 13 19.44 -13.11 -0.03
C LEU A 13 20.37 -12.68 -1.16
N VAL A 14 21.36 -11.83 -0.84
CA VAL A 14 22.32 -11.27 -1.81
C VAL A 14 23.56 -12.15 -1.90
N GLU A 15 24.05 -12.68 -0.78
CA GLU A 15 25.17 -13.63 -0.73
C GLU A 15 24.82 -14.97 -1.39
N GLU A 16 23.53 -15.33 -1.47
CA GLU A 16 23.01 -16.52 -2.15
C GLU A 16 22.71 -16.27 -3.65
N GLY A 17 23.24 -15.19 -4.25
CA GLY A 17 22.91 -14.71 -5.60
C GLY A 17 23.05 -15.71 -6.75
N ASP A 18 23.83 -16.78 -6.57
CA ASP A 18 23.99 -17.88 -7.55
C ASP A 18 22.84 -18.90 -7.56
N TRP A 19 21.88 -18.80 -6.63
CA TRP A 19 20.71 -19.71 -6.60
C TRP A 19 19.69 -19.43 -7.71
N PHE A 20 19.72 -18.22 -8.27
CA PHE A 20 18.73 -17.77 -9.22
C PHE A 20 19.27 -17.83 -10.64
N GLY A 21 18.61 -18.61 -11.50
CA GLY A 21 18.97 -18.69 -12.91
C GLY A 21 18.79 -17.35 -13.64
N PRO A 22 19.42 -17.19 -14.83
CA PRO A 22 19.32 -15.97 -15.62
C PRO A 22 17.86 -15.54 -15.87
N GLY A 23 17.58 -14.24 -15.70
CA GLY A 23 16.24 -13.66 -15.89
C GLY A 23 15.34 -13.68 -14.64
N SER A 24 15.78 -14.29 -13.55
CA SER A 24 15.09 -14.23 -12.25
C SER A 24 15.03 -12.80 -11.70
N ARG A 25 14.00 -12.50 -10.91
CA ARG A 25 13.83 -11.19 -10.24
C ARG A 25 13.44 -11.39 -8.78
N ILE A 26 14.09 -10.65 -7.90
CA ILE A 26 13.78 -10.61 -6.47
C ILE A 26 13.11 -9.26 -6.17
N ILE A 27 11.94 -9.31 -5.53
CA ILE A 27 11.24 -8.11 -5.06
C ILE A 27 11.30 -8.11 -3.54
N ILE A 28 11.81 -7.04 -2.95
CA ILE A 28 11.91 -6.84 -1.50
C ILE A 28 11.03 -5.64 -1.13
N THR A 29 10.17 -5.80 -0.13
CA THR A 29 9.44 -4.69 0.49
C THR A 29 10.04 -4.41 1.86
N SER A 30 10.18 -3.13 2.18
CA SER A 30 10.62 -2.67 3.49
C SER A 30 9.97 -1.32 3.80
N ARG A 31 9.85 -1.02 5.09
CA ARG A 31 9.50 0.33 5.57
C ARG A 31 10.73 1.20 5.78
N ASP A 32 11.93 0.60 5.80
CA ASP A 32 13.19 1.30 5.95
C ASP A 32 13.93 1.37 4.61
N LYS A 33 14.01 2.58 4.06
CA LYS A 33 14.70 2.85 2.80
C LYS A 33 16.21 2.59 2.90
N GLN A 34 16.83 2.71 4.08
CA GLN A 34 18.27 2.49 4.24
C GLN A 34 18.65 1.03 3.97
N LEU A 35 17.77 0.08 4.33
CA LEU A 35 17.95 -1.34 4.02
C LEU A 35 17.99 -1.60 2.50
N LEU A 36 17.29 -0.78 1.71
CA LEU A 36 17.18 -0.92 0.25
C LEU A 36 18.30 -0.20 -0.53
N SER A 37 19.21 0.49 0.15
CA SER A 37 20.24 1.34 -0.49
C SER A 37 21.19 0.61 -1.45
N GLN A 38 21.30 -0.71 -1.34
CA GLN A 38 22.15 -1.57 -2.17
C GLN A 38 21.37 -2.35 -3.25
N CYS A 39 20.05 -2.16 -3.34
CA CYS A 39 19.23 -2.79 -4.37
C CYS A 39 19.40 -2.08 -5.72
N VAL A 40 19.30 -2.84 -6.81
CA VAL A 40 19.44 -2.32 -8.19
C VAL A 40 18.42 -1.23 -8.50
N ASP A 41 17.16 -1.46 -8.09
CA ASP A 41 16.06 -0.52 -8.26
C ASP A 41 15.26 -0.40 -6.96
N VAL A 42 14.90 0.83 -6.60
CA VAL A 42 14.08 1.13 -5.42
C VAL A 42 12.85 1.93 -5.84
N TYR A 43 11.67 1.38 -5.56
CA TYR A 43 10.40 2.04 -5.79
C TYR A 43 9.75 2.45 -4.47
N GLU A 44 9.51 3.74 -4.30
CA GLU A 44 8.76 4.27 -3.16
C GLU A 44 7.27 4.27 -3.48
N VAL A 45 6.52 3.38 -2.81
CA VAL A 45 5.06 3.31 -2.95
C VAL A 45 4.45 4.62 -2.47
N LYS A 46 3.70 5.27 -3.36
CA LYS A 46 3.02 6.54 -3.06
C LYS A 46 1.65 6.30 -2.42
N LEU A 47 1.16 7.32 -1.73
CA LEU A 47 -0.22 7.37 -1.27
C LEU A 47 -1.19 7.33 -2.47
N LEU A 48 -2.45 6.97 -2.20
CA LEU A 48 -3.47 6.93 -3.24
C LEU A 48 -3.75 8.32 -3.78
N ARG A 49 -4.02 8.39 -5.08
CA ARG A 49 -4.67 9.58 -5.64
C ARG A 49 -6.09 9.71 -5.11
N TYR A 50 -6.68 10.89 -5.23
CA TYR A 50 -8.03 11.14 -4.73
C TYR A 50 -9.08 10.21 -5.37
N ASP A 51 -9.00 9.97 -6.69
CA ASP A 51 -9.88 9.05 -7.41
C ASP A 51 -9.77 7.61 -6.88
N GLU A 52 -8.56 7.11 -6.67
CA GLU A 52 -8.30 5.77 -6.13
C GLU A 52 -8.76 5.65 -4.66
N ALA A 53 -8.52 6.69 -3.85
CA ALA A 53 -8.95 6.74 -2.46
C ALA A 53 -10.49 6.76 -2.34
N LEU A 54 -11.16 7.53 -3.22
CA LEU A 54 -12.61 7.61 -3.29
C LEU A 54 -13.23 6.27 -3.69
N GLU A 55 -12.67 5.62 -4.70
CA GLU A 55 -13.11 4.30 -5.14
C GLU A 55 -12.90 3.26 -4.03
N LEU A 56 -11.72 3.23 -3.41
CA LEU A 56 -11.42 2.29 -2.32
C LEU A 56 -12.38 2.48 -1.14
N PHE A 57 -12.52 3.71 -0.65
CA PHE A 57 -13.41 4.00 0.47
C PHE A 57 -14.86 3.64 0.12
N SER A 58 -15.34 4.08 -1.04
CA SER A 58 -16.72 3.82 -1.48
C SER A 58 -16.99 2.32 -1.65
N GLY A 59 -16.00 1.57 -2.16
CA GLY A 59 -16.11 0.13 -2.33
C GLY A 59 -16.24 -0.60 -0.99
N LYS A 60 -15.63 -0.07 0.07
CA LYS A 60 -15.72 -0.63 1.42
C LYS A 60 -16.98 -0.18 2.16
N ALA A 61 -17.35 1.09 2.09
CA ALA A 61 -18.50 1.65 2.79
C ALA A 61 -19.84 1.36 2.10
N PHE A 62 -19.89 1.43 0.76
CA PHE A 62 -21.13 1.43 -0.02
C PHE A 62 -21.26 0.30 -1.03
N LYS A 63 -20.23 -0.56 -1.19
CA LYS A 63 -20.15 -1.61 -2.23
C LYS A 63 -20.33 -1.05 -3.64
N SER A 64 -19.84 0.17 -3.86
CA SER A 64 -19.89 0.91 -5.12
C SER A 64 -18.57 1.64 -5.33
N ASN A 65 -18.19 1.90 -6.57
CA ASN A 65 -16.97 2.67 -6.88
C ASN A 65 -17.15 4.18 -6.62
N ARG A 66 -18.37 4.61 -6.25
CA ARG A 66 -18.70 6.00 -5.95
C ARG A 66 -19.45 6.12 -4.62
N PRO A 67 -19.39 7.29 -3.97
CA PRO A 67 -20.20 7.58 -2.80
C PRO A 67 -21.69 7.37 -3.09
N LYS A 68 -22.44 7.00 -2.06
CA LYS A 68 -23.90 7.07 -2.09
C LYS A 68 -24.32 8.55 -2.22
N LYS A 69 -25.43 8.82 -2.91
CA LYS A 69 -25.97 10.18 -3.05
C LYS A 69 -26.16 10.83 -1.66
N GLY A 70 -25.61 12.02 -1.46
CA GLY A 70 -25.61 12.76 -0.18
C GLY A 70 -24.41 12.46 0.73
N TYR A 71 -23.53 11.53 0.35
CA TYR A 71 -22.31 11.18 1.09
C TYR A 71 -21.03 11.68 0.40
N GLU A 72 -21.13 12.48 -0.65
CA GLU A 72 -19.99 12.99 -1.41
C GLU A 72 -19.04 13.81 -0.52
N GLU A 73 -19.60 14.78 0.21
CA GLU A 73 -18.82 15.65 1.12
C GLU A 73 -18.24 14.85 2.30
N LEU A 74 -19.02 13.90 2.85
CA LEU A 74 -18.52 13.03 3.92
C LEU A 74 -17.38 12.13 3.44
N SER A 75 -17.48 11.58 2.23
CA SER A 75 -16.44 10.75 1.64
C SER A 75 -15.17 11.57 1.41
N TYR A 76 -15.31 12.80 0.90
CA TYR A 76 -14.20 13.74 0.75
C TYR A 76 -13.49 13.98 2.10
N ARG A 77 -14.25 14.29 3.16
CA ARG A 77 -13.70 14.54 4.50
C ARG A 77 -13.01 13.31 5.10
N VAL A 78 -13.59 12.12 4.94
CA VAL A 78 -12.99 10.86 5.41
C VAL A 78 -11.68 10.60 4.69
N ILE A 79 -11.59 10.85 3.38
CA ILE A 79 -10.36 10.64 2.61
C ILE A 79 -9.23 11.53 3.12
N HIS A 80 -9.52 12.81 3.34
CA HIS A 80 -8.55 13.76 3.87
C HIS A 80 -8.14 13.41 5.31
N TYR A 81 -9.10 13.01 6.15
CA TYR A 81 -8.82 12.55 7.50
C TYR A 81 -7.95 11.29 7.54
N ALA A 82 -8.21 10.33 6.65
CA ALA A 82 -7.43 9.10 6.52
C ALA A 82 -6.06 9.32 5.86
N GLY A 83 -5.75 10.54 5.40
CA GLY A 83 -4.47 10.89 4.79
C GLY A 83 -4.17 10.07 3.53
N TYR A 84 -5.18 9.68 2.76
CA TYR A 84 -5.03 8.86 1.55
C TYR A 84 -4.36 7.48 1.78
N LEU A 85 -4.25 7.03 3.04
CA LEU A 85 -3.67 5.73 3.39
C LEU A 85 -4.67 4.60 3.07
N PRO A 86 -4.33 3.64 2.19
CA PRO A 86 -5.24 2.55 1.80
C PRO A 86 -5.80 1.78 3.00
N LEU A 87 -4.94 1.50 3.99
CA LEU A 87 -5.34 0.74 5.18
C LEU A 87 -6.35 1.51 6.04
N ALA A 88 -6.11 2.80 6.29
CA ALA A 88 -7.02 3.64 7.07
C ALA A 88 -8.39 3.76 6.38
N LEU A 89 -8.40 4.03 5.07
CA LEU A 89 -9.63 4.09 4.27
C LEU A 89 -10.41 2.78 4.32
N LYS A 90 -9.72 1.64 4.23
CA LYS A 90 -10.36 0.32 4.31
C LYS A 90 -10.99 0.07 5.67
N VAL A 91 -10.29 0.38 6.76
CA VAL A 91 -10.79 0.23 8.13
C VAL A 91 -12.03 1.10 8.34
N ILE A 92 -11.95 2.40 8.02
CA ILE A 92 -13.07 3.33 8.18
C ILE A 92 -14.25 2.91 7.30
N GLY A 93 -14.01 2.62 6.03
CA GLY A 93 -15.06 2.21 5.10
C GLY A 93 -15.77 0.93 5.55
N CYS A 94 -15.04 -0.10 5.97
CA CYS A 94 -15.65 -1.32 6.51
C CYS A 94 -16.46 -1.05 7.78
N SER A 95 -16.06 -0.10 8.63
CA SER A 95 -16.79 0.26 9.87
C SER A 95 -18.12 0.99 9.63
N LEU A 96 -18.29 1.52 8.41
CA LEU A 96 -19.49 2.23 7.94
C LEU A 96 -20.37 1.35 7.04
N PHE A 97 -19.94 0.13 6.71
CA PHE A 97 -20.71 -0.78 5.86
C PHE A 97 -22.01 -1.18 6.55
N GLY A 98 -23.15 -1.00 5.87
CA GLY A 98 -24.48 -1.36 6.36
C GLY A 98 -25.08 -0.39 7.38
N LYS A 99 -24.47 0.79 7.54
CA LYS A 99 -25.01 1.91 8.34
C LYS A 99 -25.69 2.97 7.47
#